data_AF-A0A950Z6Z5-F1
#
_entry.id   AF-A0A950Z6Z5-F1
#
_cell.length_a   1.000
_cell.length_b   1.000
_cell.length_c   1.000
_cell.angle_alpha   90.00
_cell.angle_beta   90.00
_cell.angle_gamma   90.00
#
_symmetry.space_group_name_H-M   'P 1'
#
loop_
_entity.id
_entity.type
_entity.pdbx_description
1 polymer ?
#
loop_
_entity_poly.entity_id
_entity_poly.type
_entity_poly.pdbx_seq_one_letter_code
_entity_poly.pdbx_strand_id
1 'polypeptide(L)'
;MSASRPLTLLCLASFEKGHDFLKEAKRQGCRVFLLTSLSIRDTANFSREDLDDIFYMPDVDHEWNMDHTLRAVAHLCRKERVDRVVPLDDFDLEKASFLRENLRIPGLGESATRYFRDKLAMRMRARENDIPVPPFTATINYHDITNFV
;
A
#
# COMPACT_ATOMS: atom_id res chain seq x y z
N MET A 1 -17.72 -23.82 -18.43
CA MET A 1 -17.02 -23.28 -17.24
C MET A 1 -15.75 -22.60 -17.73
N SER A 2 -15.69 -21.27 -17.74
CA SER A 2 -14.46 -20.56 -18.08
C SER A 2 -13.44 -20.85 -16.98
N ALA A 3 -12.27 -21.38 -17.33
CA ALA A 3 -11.17 -21.55 -16.40
C ALA A 3 -10.88 -20.19 -15.74
N SER A 4 -10.98 -20.10 -14.41
CA SER A 4 -10.67 -18.85 -13.73
C SER A 4 -9.19 -18.57 -13.92
N ARG A 5 -8.87 -17.51 -14.66
CA ARG A 5 -7.48 -17.07 -14.81
C ARG A 5 -6.84 -16.83 -13.43
N PRO A 6 -5.52 -17.02 -13.29
CA PRO A 6 -4.79 -16.65 -12.09
C PRO A 6 -5.09 -15.22 -11.63
N LEU A 7 -5.20 -15.03 -10.32
CA LEU A 7 -5.32 -13.71 -9.71
C LEU A 7 -4.01 -12.95 -9.91
N THR A 8 -4.07 -11.71 -10.40
CA THR A 8 -2.88 -10.87 -10.59
C THR A 8 -2.75 -9.88 -9.43
N LEU A 9 -1.65 -9.97 -8.69
CA LEU A 9 -1.31 -9.10 -7.57
C LEU A 9 -0.20 -8.14 -7.98
N LEU A 10 -0.41 -6.84 -7.74
CA LEU A 10 0.65 -5.84 -7.76
C LEU A 10 1.03 -5.52 -6.32
N CYS A 11 2.15 -6.07 -5.87
CA CYS A 11 2.69 -5.84 -4.53
C CYS A 11 3.53 -4.56 -4.52
N LEU A 12 3.36 -3.72 -3.51
CA LEU A 12 4.14 -2.49 -3.31
C LEU A 12 5.04 -2.68 -2.09
N ALA A 13 6.32 -2.37 -2.24
CA ALA A 13 7.27 -2.38 -1.14
C ALA A 13 8.32 -1.28 -1.33
N SER A 14 8.23 -0.19 -0.55
CA SER A 14 9.28 0.85 -0.58
C SER A 14 10.56 0.44 0.15
N PHE A 15 10.47 -0.61 0.97
CA PHE A 15 11.56 -1.29 1.70
C PHE A 15 11.53 -2.80 1.41
N GLU A 16 12.63 -3.51 1.69
CA GLU A 16 12.67 -4.97 1.59
C GLU A 16 11.80 -5.63 2.68
N LYS A 17 10.55 -5.94 2.33
CA LYS A 17 9.52 -6.50 3.22
C LYS A 17 8.59 -7.46 2.46
N GLY A 18 7.90 -8.31 3.20
CA GLY A 18 6.80 -9.12 2.67
C GLY A 18 7.20 -10.39 1.91
N HIS A 19 8.41 -10.91 2.11
CA HIS A 19 8.89 -12.14 1.45
C HIS A 19 7.92 -13.32 1.60
N ASP A 20 7.43 -13.57 2.82
CA ASP A 20 6.50 -14.68 3.09
C ASP A 20 5.19 -14.51 2.33
N PHE A 21 4.69 -13.28 2.19
CA PHE A 21 3.50 -12.98 1.40
C PHE A 21 3.73 -13.27 -0.09
N LEU A 22 4.84 -12.79 -0.65
CA LEU A 22 5.18 -12.99 -2.07
C LEU A 22 5.28 -14.48 -2.40
N LYS A 23 6.00 -15.24 -1.58
CA LYS A 23 6.17 -16.68 -1.71
C LYS A 23 4.85 -17.43 -1.62
N GLU A 24 4.03 -17.12 -0.61
CA GLU A 24 2.74 -17.77 -0.44
C GLU A 24 1.77 -17.43 -1.59
N ALA A 25 1.73 -16.18 -2.03
CA ALA A 25 0.92 -15.76 -3.16
C ALA A 25 1.28 -16.54 -4.44
N LYS A 26 2.58 -16.70 -4.72
CA LYS A 26 3.05 -17.50 -5.86
C LYS A 26 2.68 -18.98 -5.70
N ARG A 27 2.84 -19.55 -4.50
CA ARG A 27 2.46 -20.94 -4.19
C ARG A 27 0.96 -21.20 -4.38
N GLN A 28 0.12 -20.21 -4.11
CA GLN A 28 -1.34 -20.26 -4.35
C GLN A 28 -1.71 -20.07 -5.83
N GLY A 29 -0.72 -19.96 -6.73
CA GLY A 29 -0.93 -19.83 -8.17
C GLY A 29 -1.29 -18.41 -8.61
N CYS A 30 -1.03 -17.38 -7.81
CA CYS A 30 -1.19 -15.99 -8.25
C CYS A 30 -0.08 -15.61 -9.24
N ARG A 31 -0.39 -14.66 -10.12
CA ARG A 31 0.63 -13.86 -10.83
C ARG A 31 1.01 -12.71 -9.92
N VAL A 32 2.29 -12.58 -9.59
CA VAL A 32 2.80 -11.65 -8.58
C VAL A 32 3.79 -10.70 -9.23
N PHE A 33 3.39 -9.44 -9.35
CA PHE A 33 4.29 -8.35 -9.74
C PHE A 33 4.72 -7.58 -8.50
N LEU A 34 5.97 -7.13 -8.47
CA LEU A 34 6.49 -6.25 -7.43
C LEU A 34 6.79 -4.87 -8.02
N LEU A 35 6.30 -3.81 -7.38
CA LEU A 35 6.76 -2.44 -7.59
C LEU A 35 7.55 -2.02 -6.34
N THR A 36 8.81 -1.65 -6.51
CA THR A 36 9.73 -1.33 -5.40
C THR A 36 10.57 -0.09 -5.69
N SER A 37 11.22 0.47 -4.65
CA SER A 37 12.14 1.60 -4.77
C SER A 37 13.38 1.25 -5.60
N LEU A 38 13.80 2.16 -6.48
CA LEU A 38 15.02 2.01 -7.28
C LEU A 38 16.27 2.05 -6.40
N SER A 39 16.25 2.84 -5.33
CA SER A 39 17.35 2.97 -4.36
C SER A 39 17.76 1.65 -3.70
N ILE A 40 16.85 0.68 -3.61
CA ILE A 40 17.11 -0.63 -2.99
C ILE A 40 17.34 -1.75 -4.00
N ARG A 41 17.41 -1.44 -5.30
CA ARG A 41 17.52 -2.44 -6.37
C ARG A 41 18.69 -3.40 -6.18
N ASP A 42 19.83 -2.89 -5.75
CA ASP A 42 21.08 -3.66 -5.67
C ASP A 42 21.36 -4.19 -4.25
N THR A 43 20.56 -3.78 -3.27
CA THR A 43 20.73 -4.16 -1.85
C THR A 43 19.63 -5.08 -1.35
N ALA A 44 18.40 -4.95 -1.86
CA ALA A 44 17.28 -5.81 -1.51
C ALA A 44 17.35 -7.16 -2.23
N ASN A 45 17.03 -8.24 -1.53
CA ASN A 45 17.11 -9.61 -2.01
C ASN A 45 15.72 -10.25 -2.12
N PHE A 46 14.83 -9.63 -2.89
CA PHE A 46 13.55 -10.23 -3.24
C PHE A 46 13.74 -11.51 -4.06
N SER A 47 13.05 -12.57 -3.65
CA SER A 47 13.09 -13.87 -4.32
C SER A 47 12.51 -13.78 -5.73
N ARG A 48 13.35 -13.97 -6.75
CA ARG A 48 12.94 -13.88 -8.16
C ARG A 48 12.01 -15.03 -8.60
N GLU A 49 12.09 -16.18 -7.94
CA GLU A 49 11.22 -17.33 -8.24
C GLU A 49 9.77 -17.10 -7.76
N ASP A 50 9.60 -16.25 -6.75
CA ASP A 50 8.30 -15.90 -6.19
C ASP A 50 7.59 -14.77 -6.96
N LEU A 51 8.22 -14.25 -8.02
CA LEU A 51 7.76 -13.06 -8.75
C LEU A 51 7.68 -13.35 -10.25
N ASP A 52 6.66 -12.79 -10.91
CA ASP A 52 6.53 -12.79 -12.36
C ASP A 52 7.34 -11.64 -12.99
N ASP A 53 7.42 -10.49 -12.32
CA ASP A 53 8.27 -9.36 -12.73
C ASP A 53 8.51 -8.39 -11.56
N ILE A 54 9.56 -7.58 -11.67
CA ILE A 54 9.92 -6.52 -10.73
C ILE A 54 10.08 -5.20 -11.47
N PHE A 55 9.31 -4.21 -11.03
CA PHE A 55 9.34 -2.85 -11.51
C PHE A 55 9.96 -1.93 -10.46
N TYR A 56 10.73 -0.94 -10.91
CA TYR A 56 11.41 -0.01 -10.02
C TYR A 56 10.89 1.41 -10.21
N MET A 57 10.53 2.06 -9.10
CA MET A 57 10.19 3.48 -9.07
C MET A 57 11.39 4.30 -8.59
N PRO A 58 11.77 5.38 -9.32
CA PRO A 58 12.66 6.38 -8.77
C PRO A 58 12.07 6.95 -7.47
N ASP A 59 12.91 7.05 -6.45
CA ASP A 59 12.54 7.45 -5.10
C ASP A 59 13.57 8.40 -4.49
N VAL A 60 13.13 9.17 -3.50
CA VAL A 60 13.98 9.96 -2.61
C VAL A 60 13.62 9.53 -1.19
N ASP A 61 14.56 8.97 -0.46
CA ASP A 61 14.33 8.40 0.88
C ASP A 61 13.12 7.45 0.94
N HIS A 62 13.01 6.54 -0.04
CA HIS A 62 11.91 5.58 -0.16
C HIS A 62 10.53 6.19 -0.46
N GLU A 63 10.45 7.50 -0.69
CA GLU A 63 9.23 8.19 -1.11
C GLU A 63 9.14 8.26 -2.64
N TRP A 64 7.96 7.91 -3.16
CA TRP A 64 7.71 7.86 -4.60
C TRP A 64 6.89 9.07 -5.03
N ASN A 65 7.19 9.59 -6.22
CA ASN A 65 6.30 10.57 -6.84
C ASN A 65 5.00 9.86 -7.26
N MET A 66 3.88 10.21 -6.62
CA MET A 66 2.60 9.50 -6.83
C MET A 66 1.98 9.74 -8.21
N ASP A 67 2.18 10.90 -8.85
CA ASP A 67 1.72 11.13 -10.23
C ASP A 67 2.49 10.24 -11.21
N HIS A 68 3.81 10.15 -11.06
CA HIS A 68 4.63 9.24 -11.86
C HIS A 68 4.26 7.78 -11.60
N THR A 69 4.05 7.40 -10.34
CA THR A 69 3.63 6.06 -9.93
C THR A 69 2.31 5.68 -10.58
N LEU A 70 1.31 6.58 -10.54
CA LEU A 70 0.01 6.36 -11.18
C LEU A 70 0.16 6.15 -12.68
N ARG A 71 0.95 6.98 -13.36
CA ARG A 71 1.19 6.84 -14.82
C ARG A 71 1.88 5.53 -15.16
N ALA A 72 2.88 5.12 -14.37
CA ALA A 72 3.60 3.87 -14.55
C ALA A 72 2.68 2.65 -14.35
N VAL A 73 1.92 2.62 -13.25
CA VAL A 73 0.98 1.52 -12.98
C VAL A 73 -0.18 1.53 -13.98
N ALA A 74 -0.72 2.68 -14.35
CA ALA A 74 -1.73 2.78 -15.40
C ALA A 74 -1.20 2.24 -16.75
N HIS A 75 0.07 2.48 -17.07
CA HIS A 75 0.71 1.93 -18.27
C HIS A 75 0.84 0.40 -18.17
N LEU A 76 1.30 -0.12 -17.04
CA LEU A 76 1.35 -1.57 -16.77
C LEU A 76 -0.03 -2.21 -16.95
N CYS A 77 -1.07 -1.58 -16.41
CA CYS A 77 -2.47 -2.05 -16.49
C CYS A 77 -3.02 -2.14 -17.93
N ARG A 78 -2.37 -1.52 -18.92
CA ARG A 78 -2.75 -1.68 -20.34
C ARG A 78 -2.41 -3.06 -20.89
N LYS A 79 -1.37 -3.69 -20.35
CA LYS A 79 -0.92 -5.04 -20.74
C LYS A 79 -1.38 -6.09 -19.74
N GLU A 80 -1.36 -5.75 -18.46
CA GLU A 80 -1.62 -6.67 -17.37
C GLU A 80 -2.93 -6.32 -16.65
N ARG A 81 -3.83 -7.28 -16.54
CA ARG A 81 -5.04 -7.10 -15.73
C ARG A 81 -4.70 -7.32 -14.25
N VAL A 82 -4.37 -6.24 -13.55
CA VAL A 82 -4.14 -6.23 -12.10
C VAL A 82 -5.48 -6.34 -11.36
N ASP A 83 -5.60 -7.32 -10.47
CA ASP A 83 -6.82 -7.55 -9.69
C ASP A 83 -6.77 -6.92 -8.31
N ARG A 84 -5.58 -6.86 -7.70
CA ARG A 84 -5.36 -6.29 -6.37
C ARG A 84 -4.02 -5.57 -6.34
N VAL A 85 -4.01 -4.40 -5.69
CA VAL A 85 -2.79 -3.73 -5.27
C VAL A 85 -2.58 -4.04 -3.80
N VAL A 86 -1.42 -4.58 -3.42
CA VAL A 86 -1.13 -5.08 -2.06
C VAL A 86 0.08 -4.34 -1.48
N PRO A 87 -0.07 -3.47 -0.49
CA PRO A 87 1.07 -2.91 0.24
C PRO A 87 1.65 -3.99 1.16
N LEU A 88 2.97 -4.16 1.12
CA LEU A 88 3.70 -5.14 1.94
C LEU A 88 4.18 -4.56 3.27
N ASP A 89 4.10 -3.24 3.43
CA ASP A 89 4.39 -2.54 4.67
C ASP A 89 3.43 -1.35 4.88
N ASP A 90 3.42 -0.79 6.09
CA ASP A 90 2.54 0.31 6.44
C ASP A 90 2.82 1.58 5.62
N PHE A 91 4.07 1.85 5.26
CA PHE A 91 4.49 2.98 4.41
C PHE A 91 3.86 3.00 3.02
N ASP A 92 3.36 1.86 2.54
CA ASP A 92 2.79 1.72 1.21
C ASP A 92 1.26 1.70 1.20
N LEU A 93 0.63 1.74 2.38
CA LEU A 93 -0.83 1.74 2.51
C LEU A 93 -1.46 2.90 1.73
N GLU A 94 -0.93 4.11 1.88
CA GLU A 94 -1.44 5.31 1.21
C GLU A 94 -1.21 5.25 -0.31
N LYS A 95 -0.03 4.74 -0.73
CA LYS A 95 0.29 4.51 -2.14
C LYS A 95 -0.69 3.52 -2.79
N ALA A 96 -0.98 2.43 -2.08
CA ALA A 96 -1.92 1.41 -2.54
C ALA A 96 -3.35 1.94 -2.63
N SER A 97 -3.84 2.68 -1.63
CA SER A 97 -5.18 3.26 -1.69
C SER A 97 -5.34 4.29 -2.79
N PHE A 98 -4.33 5.14 -2.99
CA PHE A 98 -4.32 6.12 -4.08
C PHE A 98 -4.43 5.44 -5.44
N LEU A 99 -3.63 4.39 -5.68
CA LEU A 99 -3.70 3.61 -6.92
C LEU A 99 -5.04 2.90 -7.09
N ARG A 100 -5.58 2.31 -6.03
CA ARG A 100 -6.89 1.62 -6.06
C ARG A 100 -8.01 2.57 -6.46
N GLU A 101 -8.07 3.75 -5.85
CA GLU A 101 -9.14 4.72 -6.13
C GLU A 101 -9.06 5.26 -7.56
N ASN A 102 -7.86 5.64 -8.01
CA ASN A 102 -7.65 6.21 -9.34
C ASN A 102 -7.87 5.19 -10.46
N LEU A 103 -7.44 3.94 -10.25
CA LEU A 103 -7.53 2.88 -11.26
C LEU A 103 -8.78 2.00 -11.10
N ARG A 104 -9.64 2.30 -10.13
CA ARG A 104 -10.84 1.53 -9.78
C ARG A 104 -10.54 0.04 -9.50
N ILE A 105 -9.42 -0.21 -8.84
CA ILE A 105 -9.02 -1.56 -8.38
C ILE A 105 -9.63 -1.80 -7.00
N PRO A 106 -10.29 -2.96 -6.75
CA PRO A 106 -10.90 -3.24 -5.45
C PRO A 106 -9.92 -3.21 -4.27
N GLY A 107 -10.36 -2.66 -3.14
CA GLY A 107 -9.63 -2.61 -1.88
C GLY A 107 -10.00 -1.38 -1.04
N LEU A 108 -9.35 -1.20 0.11
CA LEU A 108 -9.54 0.01 0.91
C LEU A 108 -9.04 1.24 0.15
N GLY A 109 -9.89 2.26 0.09
CA GLY A 109 -9.60 3.59 -0.44
C GLY A 109 -8.91 4.50 0.59
N GLU A 110 -8.59 5.71 0.19
CA GLU A 110 -7.75 6.65 0.93
C GLU A 110 -8.40 7.06 2.26
N SER A 111 -9.68 7.41 2.25
CA SER A 111 -10.39 7.82 3.48
C SER A 111 -10.37 6.71 4.54
N ALA A 112 -10.57 5.45 4.13
CA ALA A 112 -10.53 4.31 5.04
C ALA A 112 -9.10 3.99 5.50
N THR A 113 -8.11 4.09 4.59
CA THR A 113 -6.70 3.89 4.91
C THR A 113 -6.20 4.89 5.95
N ARG A 114 -6.67 6.14 5.94
CA ARG A 114 -6.27 7.17 6.92
C ARG A 114 -6.55 6.76 8.36
N TYR A 115 -7.58 5.96 8.64
CA TYR A 115 -7.81 5.43 9.99
C TYR A 115 -6.70 4.51 10.52
N PHE A 116 -5.83 4.00 9.64
CA PHE A 116 -4.70 3.14 10.01
C PHE A 116 -3.36 3.88 9.99
N ARG A 117 -3.29 5.08 9.39
CA ARG A 117 -2.06 5.87 9.23
C ARG A 117 -2.03 7.12 10.10
N ASP A 118 -3.18 7.77 10.25
CA ASP A 118 -3.34 8.97 11.07
C ASP A 118 -3.86 8.59 12.47
N LYS A 119 -3.07 8.85 13.50
CA LYS A 119 -3.43 8.51 14.89
C LYS A 119 -4.61 9.32 15.42
N LEU A 120 -4.81 10.55 14.97
CA LEU A 120 -5.96 11.35 15.35
C LEU A 120 -7.22 10.77 14.71
N ALA A 121 -7.20 10.52 13.39
CA ALA A 121 -8.31 9.90 12.67
C ALA A 121 -8.66 8.53 13.24
N MET A 122 -7.65 7.71 13.54
CA MET A 122 -7.80 6.40 14.19
C MET A 122 -8.56 6.51 15.51
N ARG A 123 -8.12 7.40 16.41
CA ARG A 123 -8.73 7.58 17.74
C ARG A 123 -10.14 8.15 17.65
N MET A 124 -10.37 9.10 16.75
CA MET A 124 -11.71 9.62 16.47
C MET A 124 -12.65 8.51 16.02
N ARG A 125 -12.22 7.71 15.03
CA ARG A 125 -13.01 6.59 14.49
C ARG A 125 -13.27 5.51 15.54
N ALA A 126 -12.30 5.17 16.37
CA ALA A 126 -12.46 4.22 17.46
C ALA A 126 -13.50 4.72 18.47
N ARG A 127 -13.42 5.99 18.89
CA ARG A 127 -14.40 6.61 19.79
C ARG A 127 -15.82 6.65 19.20
N GLU A 128 -15.96 6.93 17.91
CA GLU A 128 -17.25 6.89 17.20
C GLU A 128 -17.91 5.49 17.19
N ASN A 129 -17.11 4.43 17.39
CA ASN A 129 -17.56 3.04 17.40
C ASN A 129 -17.47 2.43 18.81
N ASP A 130 -17.47 3.26 19.85
CA ASP A 130 -17.44 2.84 21.26
C ASP A 130 -16.24 1.94 21.65
N ILE A 131 -15.13 2.04 20.91
CA ILE A 131 -13.88 1.35 21.24
C ILE A 131 -13.13 2.20 22.28
N PRO A 132 -12.72 1.62 23.44
CA PRO A 132 -11.96 2.35 24.45
C PRO A 132 -10.66 2.93 23.89
N VAL A 133 -10.48 4.24 24.04
CA VAL A 133 -9.26 4.96 23.68
C VAL A 133 -8.84 5.88 24.83
N PRO A 134 -7.53 6.09 25.06
CA PRO A 134 -7.07 7.11 25.99
C PRO A 134 -7.63 8.49 25.59
N PRO A 135 -7.86 9.40 26.55
CA PRO A 135 -8.15 10.80 26.24
C PRO A 135 -7.12 11.36 25.24
N PHE A 136 -7.58 12.17 24.30
CA PHE A 136 -6.72 12.80 23.31
C PHE A 136 -7.27 14.17 22.90
N THR A 137 -6.37 15.06 22.45
CA THR A 137 -6.69 16.32 21.79
C THR A 137 -6.01 16.40 20.43
N ALA A 138 -6.56 17.19 19.51
CA ALA A 138 -5.93 17.47 18.22
C ALA A 138 -4.82 18.52 18.38
N THR A 139 -3.72 18.38 17.64
CA THR A 139 -2.56 19.29 17.75
C THR A 139 -2.69 20.56 16.90
N ILE A 140 -3.91 20.97 16.56
CA ILE A 140 -4.19 22.08 15.64
C ILE A 140 -4.63 23.37 16.34
N ASN A 141 -5.16 23.27 17.56
CA ASN A 141 -5.68 24.41 18.31
C ASN A 141 -4.90 24.55 19.63
N TYR A 142 -4.14 25.65 19.77
CA TYR A 142 -3.31 25.87 20.96
C TYR A 142 -4.10 25.97 22.25
N HIS A 143 -5.30 26.56 22.22
CA HIS A 143 -6.16 26.67 23.39
C HIS A 143 -6.62 25.28 23.86
N ASP A 144 -7.04 24.41 22.96
CA ASP A 144 -7.45 23.04 23.29
C ASP A 144 -6.28 22.20 23.82
N ILE A 145 -5.07 22.38 23.27
CA ILE A 145 -3.85 21.73 23.78
C ILE A 145 -3.54 22.23 25.20
N THR A 146 -3.64 23.53 25.44
CA THR A 146 -3.34 24.17 26.74
C THR A 146 -4.32 23.73 27.82
N ASN A 147 -5.57 23.43 27.46
CA ASN A 147 -6.61 22.99 28.40
C ASN A 147 -6.64 21.46 28.60
N PHE A 148 -5.87 20.71 27.82
CA PHE A 148 -5.85 19.24 27.84
C PHE A 148 -4.78 18.64 28.79
N VAL A 149 -4.16 19.46 29.65
CA VAL A 149 -3.15 19.03 30.63
C VAL A 149 -3.74 18.07 31.65
#